data_AF-A0A1Q4V9K0-F1
#
_entry.id   AF-A0A1Q4V9K0-F1
#
_cell.length_a   1.000
_cell.length_b   1.000
_cell.length_c   1.000
_cell.angle_alpha   90.00
_cell.angle_beta   90.00
_cell.angle_gamma   90.00
#
_symmetry.space_group_name_H-M   'P 1'
#
loop_
_entity.id
_entity.type
_entity.pdbx_description
1 polymer ?
#
loop_
_entity_poly.entity_id
_entity_poly.type
_entity_poly.pdbx_seq_one_letter_code
_entity_poly.pdbx_strand_id
1 'polypeptide(L)'
;MGEGPPGQPAGEVRAGHGCVRDPLGSKRRAWELAGHPPVAGTDLARERVPAASHSLYGTEVAPAELRTRMLARHRIIAVGSPPGDAVENDPMARVKRDTLANHFQACGERRAGGAMITVYARPDQC
;
A
#
# COMPACT_ATOMS: atom_id res chain seq x y z
N MET A 1 -16.12 -33.57 -27.49
CA MET A 1 -16.11 -32.27 -28.17
C MET A 1 -17.56 -31.82 -28.19
N GLY A 2 -18.10 -30.98 -27.30
CA GLY A 2 -17.53 -29.85 -26.56
C GLY A 2 -17.99 -28.58 -27.27
N GLU A 3 -19.00 -27.89 -26.73
CA GLU A 3 -19.17 -26.43 -26.73
C GLU A 3 -20.46 -26.06 -25.96
N GLY A 4 -20.29 -25.39 -24.82
CA GLY A 4 -21.37 -24.81 -24.02
C GLY A 4 -21.64 -23.35 -24.44
N PRO A 5 -22.80 -22.77 -24.06
CA PRO A 5 -23.20 -21.44 -24.51
C PRO A 5 -22.34 -20.31 -23.91
N PRO A 6 -22.25 -19.16 -24.61
CA PRO A 6 -21.26 -18.12 -24.37
C PRO A 6 -21.45 -17.38 -23.05
N GLY A 7 -20.32 -17.09 -22.41
CA GLY A 7 -20.21 -16.34 -21.18
C GLY A 7 -20.75 -14.91 -21.32
N GLN A 8 -21.45 -14.48 -20.28
CA GLN A 8 -21.94 -13.12 -20.08
C GLN A 8 -20.77 -12.11 -20.11
N PRO A 9 -21.00 -10.89 -20.62
CA PRO A 9 -19.95 -9.88 -20.71
C PRO A 9 -19.44 -9.46 -19.34
N ALA A 10 -18.11 -9.25 -19.29
CA ALA A 10 -17.38 -8.81 -18.12
C ALA A 10 -18.02 -7.55 -17.51
N GLY A 11 -18.35 -7.65 -16.22
CA GLY A 11 -18.81 -6.52 -15.43
C GLY A 11 -17.79 -5.39 -15.45
N GLU A 12 -18.28 -4.23 -15.86
CA GLU A 12 -17.96 -2.89 -15.37
C GLU A 12 -16.59 -2.68 -14.70
N VAL A 13 -15.79 -1.80 -15.31
CA VAL A 13 -14.57 -1.25 -14.70
C VAL A 13 -14.97 -0.45 -13.46
N ARG A 14 -14.92 -1.12 -12.30
CA ARG A 14 -14.96 -0.44 -11.01
C ARG A 14 -13.66 0.32 -10.81
N ALA A 15 -13.68 1.62 -11.11
CA ALA A 15 -12.75 2.55 -10.51
C ALA A 15 -12.84 2.42 -8.98
N GLY A 16 -11.72 2.24 -8.29
CA GLY A 16 -11.72 2.37 -6.82
C GLY A 16 -10.67 1.63 -6.00
N HIS A 17 -9.73 0.89 -6.61
CA HIS A 17 -8.67 0.23 -5.85
C HIS A 17 -7.53 1.21 -5.60
N GLY A 18 -7.62 1.94 -4.48
CA GLY A 18 -6.46 2.62 -3.93
C GLY A 18 -5.43 1.63 -3.42
N CYS A 19 -4.16 1.95 -3.63
CA CYS A 19 -3.07 1.29 -2.95
C CYS A 19 -2.32 2.39 -2.20
N VAL A 20 -2.02 2.17 -0.92
CA VAL A 20 -0.90 2.85 -0.26
C VAL A 20 0.29 1.98 -0.52
N ARG A 21 1.13 2.36 -1.49
CA ARG A 21 2.53 2.03 -1.32
C ARG A 21 3.00 2.90 -0.15
N ASP A 22 3.27 2.27 0.97
CA ASP A 22 4.49 2.50 1.72
C ASP A 22 4.63 1.40 2.78
N PRO A 23 5.84 0.87 2.98
CA PRO A 23 6.22 0.34 4.26
C PRO A 23 5.96 1.34 5.38
N LEU A 24 5.97 0.85 6.61
CA LEU A 24 6.17 1.70 7.77
C LEU A 24 7.62 2.25 7.79
N GLY A 25 8.15 2.78 6.69
CA GLY A 25 9.49 3.35 6.66
C GLY A 25 10.17 3.54 5.30
N SER A 26 11.29 4.26 5.37
CA SER A 26 12.25 4.63 4.32
C SER A 26 12.93 3.47 3.55
N LYS A 27 12.45 2.23 3.69
CA LYS A 27 13.10 1.00 3.16
C LYS A 27 12.61 0.55 1.78
N ARG A 28 11.71 1.30 1.11
CA ARG A 28 11.12 0.94 -0.20
C ARG A 28 12.16 0.61 -1.29
N ARG A 29 13.19 1.45 -1.46
CA ARG A 29 14.26 1.26 -2.47
C ARG A 29 15.05 -0.02 -2.20
N ALA A 30 15.33 -0.35 -0.95
CA ALA A 30 16.04 -1.58 -0.60
C ALA A 30 15.26 -2.82 -1.04
N TRP A 31 13.92 -2.75 -1.00
CA TRP A 31 13.04 -3.87 -1.39
C TRP A 31 12.82 -3.95 -2.90
N GLU A 32 12.66 -2.81 -3.57
CA GLU A 32 12.66 -2.73 -5.03
C GLU A 32 13.98 -3.29 -5.60
N LEU A 33 15.12 -2.95 -5.00
CA LEU A 33 16.44 -3.46 -5.38
C LEU A 33 16.62 -4.96 -5.04
N ALA A 34 15.95 -5.46 -4.00
CA ALA A 34 15.97 -6.88 -3.63
C ALA A 34 15.11 -7.78 -4.54
N GLY A 35 14.52 -7.23 -5.61
CA GLY A 35 13.82 -8.02 -6.62
C GLY A 35 12.37 -8.35 -6.28
N HIS A 36 11.75 -7.62 -5.33
CA HIS A 36 10.31 -7.74 -5.10
C HIS A 36 9.53 -6.97 -6.18
N PRO A 37 8.80 -7.65 -7.07
CA PRO A 37 8.08 -6.98 -8.14
C PRO A 37 7.03 -6.03 -7.55
N PRO A 38 6.80 -4.88 -8.19
CA PRO A 38 5.81 -3.92 -7.72
C PRO A 38 4.43 -4.57 -7.71
N VAL A 39 3.76 -4.53 -6.56
CA VAL A 39 2.33 -4.84 -6.47
C VAL A 39 1.55 -3.78 -7.26
N ALA A 40 0.58 -4.17 -8.07
CA ALA A 40 -0.23 -3.23 -8.84
C ALA A 40 -0.87 -2.17 -7.91
N GLY A 41 -0.73 -0.87 -8.22
CA GLY A 41 -1.24 0.20 -7.34
C GLY A 41 -0.63 1.60 -7.47
N THR A 42 -1.28 2.59 -6.85
CA THR A 42 -0.75 3.95 -6.63
C THR A 42 0.07 4.03 -5.32
N ASP A 43 0.92 5.03 -5.16
CA ASP A 43 1.76 5.25 -3.97
C ASP A 43 1.10 6.42 -3.29
N LEU A 44 0.62 6.27 -2.06
CA LEU A 44 -0.01 7.41 -1.42
C LEU A 44 1.01 8.32 -0.76
N ALA A 45 2.15 7.78 -0.32
CA ALA A 45 3.20 8.54 0.32
C ALA A 45 4.03 9.34 -0.68
N ARG A 46 4.16 8.89 -1.94
CA ARG A 46 5.06 9.54 -2.90
C ARG A 46 4.49 10.82 -3.51
N GLU A 47 5.30 11.88 -3.44
CA GLU A 47 5.15 13.11 -4.22
C GLU A 47 5.94 13.00 -5.54
N ARG A 48 7.24 12.69 -5.44
CA ARG A 48 8.14 12.56 -6.58
C ARG A 48 8.90 11.25 -6.55
N VAL A 49 9.06 10.61 -7.71
CA VAL A 49 9.88 9.41 -7.87
C VAL A 49 11.37 9.73 -7.77
N PRO A 50 12.24 8.76 -7.40
CA PRO A 50 13.68 8.98 -7.30
C PRO A 50 14.29 9.70 -8.51
N ALA A 51 13.92 9.25 -9.72
CA ALA A 51 14.38 9.82 -10.99
C ALA A 51 13.99 11.30 -11.19
N ALA A 52 12.98 11.79 -10.47
CA ALA A 52 12.46 13.15 -10.56
C ALA A 52 12.71 13.99 -9.29
N SER A 53 13.38 13.42 -8.27
CA SER A 53 13.50 14.06 -6.95
C SER A 53 14.93 14.27 -6.46
N HIS A 54 15.95 13.86 -7.23
CA HIS A 54 17.35 13.86 -6.79
C HIS A 54 17.57 13.15 -5.42
N SER A 55 16.74 12.14 -5.11
CA SER A 55 16.81 11.35 -3.88
C SER A 55 16.73 9.86 -4.23
N LEU A 56 17.48 9.02 -3.52
CA LEU A 56 17.46 7.56 -3.73
C LEU A 56 16.09 6.93 -3.41
N TYR A 57 15.25 7.61 -2.62
CA TYR A 57 13.97 7.10 -2.13
C TYR A 57 12.75 7.82 -2.72
N GLY A 58 12.97 8.89 -3.50
CA GLY A 58 11.89 9.82 -3.86
C GLY A 58 11.71 10.90 -2.79
N THR A 59 10.66 11.71 -2.94
CA THR A 59 10.19 12.60 -1.88
C THR A 59 8.79 12.15 -1.48
N GLU A 60 8.56 11.99 -0.18
CA GLU A 60 7.23 11.77 0.36
C GLU A 60 6.45 13.09 0.44
N VAL A 61 5.12 13.00 0.37
CA VAL A 61 4.25 14.13 0.69
C VAL A 61 4.28 14.45 2.19
N ALA A 62 3.81 15.64 2.54
CA ALA A 62 3.64 16.01 3.93
C ALA A 62 2.67 15.06 4.67
N PRO A 63 2.82 14.86 6.00
CA PRO A 63 1.99 13.93 6.75
C PRO A 63 0.48 14.16 6.64
N ALA A 64 0.04 15.43 6.64
CA ALA A 64 -1.36 15.79 6.47
C ALA A 64 -1.91 15.35 5.10
N GLU A 65 -1.12 15.53 4.04
CA GLU A 65 -1.49 15.13 2.67
C GLU A 65 -1.55 13.61 2.54
N LEU A 66 -0.60 12.87 3.15
CA LEU A 66 -0.71 11.41 3.17
C LEU A 66 -2.00 10.96 3.88
N ARG A 67 -2.34 11.55 5.03
CA ARG A 67 -3.57 11.23 5.74
C ARG A 67 -4.79 11.43 4.85
N THR A 68 -4.89 12.57 4.16
CA THR A 68 -5.97 12.85 3.20
C THR A 68 -6.03 11.79 2.11
N ARG A 69 -4.88 11.45 1.51
CA ARG A 69 -4.81 10.42 0.46
C ARG A 69 -5.25 9.06 0.96
N MET A 70 -4.81 8.64 2.14
CA MET A 70 -5.22 7.38 2.78
C MET A 70 -6.73 7.37 3.00
N LEU A 71 -7.29 8.45 3.56
CA LEU A 71 -8.72 8.56 3.82
C LEU A 71 -9.58 8.59 2.53
N ALA A 72 -9.02 8.93 1.38
CA ALA A 72 -9.71 8.84 0.10
C ALA A 72 -9.84 7.41 -0.44
N ARG A 73 -9.28 6.39 0.23
CA ARG A 73 -9.30 4.99 -0.26
C ARG A 73 -10.23 4.10 0.55
N HIS A 74 -10.81 3.13 -0.15
CA HIS A 74 -11.58 2.04 0.47
C HIS A 74 -10.71 0.86 0.91
N ARG A 75 -9.58 0.67 0.22
CA ARG A 75 -8.64 -0.43 0.47
C ARG A 75 -7.21 0.09 0.41
N ILE A 76 -6.35 -0.49 1.23
CA ILE A 76 -4.94 -0.13 1.40
C ILE A 76 -4.13 -1.43 1.54
N ILE A 77 -2.94 -1.51 0.92
CA ILE A 77 -2.03 -2.64 1.08
C ILE A 77 -0.75 -2.11 1.71
N ALA A 78 -0.53 -2.35 3.00
CA ALA A 78 0.71 -1.96 3.67
C ALA A 78 1.76 -3.06 3.50
N VAL A 79 3.02 -2.66 3.35
CA VAL A 79 4.12 -3.56 3.00
C VAL A 79 5.28 -3.29 3.96
N GLY A 80 5.24 -3.83 5.17
CA GLY A 80 6.14 -3.49 6.26
C GLY A 80 7.09 -4.62 6.67
N SER A 81 8.10 -4.29 7.46
CA SER A 81 8.95 -5.29 8.12
C SER A 81 8.13 -6.30 8.93
N PRO A 82 8.56 -7.57 9.04
CA PRO A 82 7.94 -8.52 9.94
C PRO A 82 7.96 -8.02 11.41
N PRO A 83 7.00 -8.45 12.24
CA PRO A 83 7.01 -8.11 13.65
C PRO A 83 8.31 -8.58 14.33
N GLY A 84 8.89 -7.72 15.18
CA GLY A 84 10.18 -7.92 15.82
C GLY A 84 11.26 -6.91 15.40
N ASP A 85 11.06 -6.22 14.27
CA ASP A 85 11.88 -5.07 13.89
C ASP A 85 11.58 -3.83 14.75
N ALA A 86 12.57 -2.96 14.92
CA ALA A 86 12.39 -1.68 15.59
C ALA A 86 11.34 -0.84 14.84
N VAL A 87 10.34 -0.36 15.58
CA VAL A 87 9.25 0.42 15.00
C VAL A 87 9.71 1.85 14.74
N GLU A 88 9.62 2.29 13.49
CA GLU A 88 9.94 3.66 13.11
C GLU A 88 8.98 4.65 13.80
N ASN A 89 9.52 5.75 14.31
CA ASN A 89 8.79 6.68 15.18
C ASN A 89 8.75 8.12 14.68
N ASP A 90 9.11 8.32 13.42
CA ASP A 90 9.03 9.61 12.77
C ASP A 90 7.54 10.02 12.54
N PRO A 91 7.25 11.31 12.30
CA PRO A 91 5.89 11.80 12.09
C PRO A 91 5.14 11.06 10.98
N MET A 92 5.85 10.62 9.94
CA MET A 92 5.26 9.92 8.81
C MET A 92 4.84 8.49 9.19
N ALA A 93 5.71 7.73 9.86
CA ALA A 93 5.35 6.41 10.39
C ALA A 93 4.19 6.48 11.40
N ARG A 94 4.10 7.54 12.21
CA ARG A 94 2.96 7.76 13.13
C ARG A 94 1.65 7.96 12.36
N VAL A 95 1.61 8.88 11.39
CA VAL A 95 0.39 9.13 10.60
C VAL A 95 -0.09 7.86 9.89
N LYS A 96 0.83 7.06 9.32
CA LYS A 96 0.49 5.77 8.69
C LYS A 96 -0.20 4.83 9.69
N ARG A 97 0.42 4.60 10.85
CA ARG A 97 -0.12 3.71 11.90
C ARG A 97 -1.46 4.20 12.44
N ASP A 98 -1.52 5.46 12.83
CA ASP A 98 -2.72 6.04 13.45
C ASP A 98 -3.89 6.05 12.46
N THR A 99 -3.63 6.35 11.19
CA THR A 99 -4.70 6.36 10.17
C THR A 99 -5.21 4.95 9.89
N LEU A 100 -4.33 3.95 9.80
CA LEU A 100 -4.73 2.55 9.62
C LEU A 100 -5.53 2.05 10.82
N ALA A 101 -5.03 2.27 12.04
CA ALA A 101 -5.67 1.79 13.27
C ALA A 101 -7.05 2.42 13.51
N ASN A 102 -7.24 3.70 13.16
CA ASN A 102 -8.47 4.43 13.46
C ASN A 102 -9.56 4.32 12.38
N HIS A 103 -9.19 3.99 11.14
CA HIS A 103 -10.12 4.12 10.00
C HIS A 103 -10.20 2.89 9.09
N PHE A 104 -9.42 1.85 9.38
CA PHE A 104 -9.36 0.64 8.58
C PHE A 104 -9.30 -0.61 9.46
N GLN A 105 -9.76 -1.72 8.91
CA GLN A 105 -9.64 -3.06 9.47
C GLN A 105 -8.61 -3.85 8.67
N ALA A 106 -7.75 -4.60 9.36
CA ALA A 106 -6.86 -5.56 8.71
C ALA A 106 -7.68 -6.79 8.27
N CYS A 107 -7.71 -7.04 6.96
CA CYS A 107 -8.45 -8.14 6.34
C CYS A 107 -7.61 -9.39 6.14
N GLY A 108 -6.29 -9.25 6.08
CA GLY A 108 -5.40 -10.39 5.90
C GLY A 108 -3.95 -9.98 5.84
N GLU A 109 -3.08 -10.90 6.25
CA GLU A 109 -1.64 -10.73 6.30
C GLU A 109 -0.94 -11.88 5.57
N ARG A 110 0.15 -11.57 4.88
CA ARG A 110 0.99 -12.57 4.22
C ARG A 110 2.45 -12.16 4.26
N ARG A 111 3.32 -13.11 4.57
CA ARG A 111 4.76 -12.95 4.41
C ARG A 111 5.18 -13.25 2.98
N ALA A 112 5.99 -12.38 2.39
CA ALA A 112 6.55 -12.60 1.05
C ALA A 112 7.96 -12.02 0.99
N GLY A 113 8.97 -12.88 0.83
CA GLY A 113 10.35 -12.44 0.64
C GLY A 113 10.90 -11.52 1.73
N GLY A 114 10.68 -11.87 3.01
CA GLY A 114 11.13 -11.05 4.14
C GLY A 114 10.25 -9.84 4.45
N ALA A 115 9.21 -9.57 3.65
CA ALA A 115 8.20 -8.57 3.94
C ALA A 115 6.98 -9.17 4.64
N MET A 116 6.30 -8.35 5.46
CA MET A 116 4.90 -8.54 5.84
C MET A 116 4.01 -7.65 4.94
N ILE A 117 3.05 -8.28 4.27
CA ILE A 117 2.05 -7.59 3.46
C ILE A 117 0.72 -7.69 4.20
N THR A 118 0.16 -6.55 4.60
CA THR A 118 -1.14 -6.49 5.27
C THR A 118 -2.14 -5.75 4.39
N VAL A 119 -3.29 -6.37 4.16
CA VAL A 119 -4.40 -5.76 3.44
C VAL A 119 -5.35 -5.14 4.44
N TYR A 120 -5.62 -3.85 4.26
CA TYR A 120 -6.57 -3.08 5.04
C TYR A 120 -7.75 -2.68 4.17
N ALA A 121 -8.96 -2.76 4.71
CA ALA A 121 -10.17 -2.20 4.10
C ALA A 121 -10.91 -1.33 5.10
N ARG A 122 -11.92 -0.59 4.64
CA ARG A 122 -12.86 0.04 5.57
C ARG A 122 -13.52 -1.00 6.48
N PRO A 123 -13.97 -0.61 7.68
CA PRO A 123 -14.75 -1.49 8.54
C PRO A 123 -15.87 -2.16 7.75
N ASP A 124 -16.06 -3.45 7.97
CA ASP A 124 -17.07 -4.31 7.32
C ASP A 124 -16.92 -4.46 5.79
N GLN A 125 -15.75 -4.15 5.23
CA GLN A 125 -15.45 -4.25 3.78
C GLN A 125 -14.23 -5.13 3.48
N CYS A 126 -13.94 -6.06 4.39
CA CYS A 126 -13.15 -7.24 4.06
C CYS A 126 -14.04 -8.22 3.25
#